data_AF-A0A7Y3PFR0-F1
#
_entry.id   AF-A0A7Y3PFR0-F1
#
_cell.length_a   1.000
_cell.length_b   1.000
_cell.length_c   1.000
_cell.angle_alpha   90.00
_cell.angle_beta   90.00
_cell.angle_gamma   90.00
#
_symmetry.space_group_name_H-M   'P 1'
#
loop_
_entity.id
_entity.type
_entity.pdbx_description
1 polymer ?
#
loop_
_entity_poly.entity_id
_entity_poly.type
_entity_poly.pdbx_seq_one_letter_code
_entity_poly.pdbx_strand_id
1 'polypeptide(L)'
;RAGVDGTPERIIRAQLDRSLWTPLADISRRDFNARLRATKSSPGTWKPQENVLDRMLGKELAILMWAAEPASSKAIDTICEKWSALRPEERWWLYSMTSAEAGGVGDRNRGWRKALFYALSDGEGMSTASVKIPEAETSERMRLFL
;
A
#
# COMPACT_ATOMS: atom_id res chain seq x y z
N ARG A 1 -20.07 4.38 -4.12
CA ARG A 1 -21.31 3.76 -4.64
C ARG A 1 -22.10 3.26 -3.44
N ALA A 2 -23.37 3.61 -3.32
CA ALA A 2 -24.24 3.05 -2.28
C ALA A 2 -24.54 1.61 -2.68
N GLY A 3 -24.34 0.66 -1.77
CA GLY A 3 -24.56 -0.76 -2.05
C GLY A 3 -26.04 -1.10 -2.20
N VAL A 4 -26.30 -2.28 -2.75
CA VAL A 4 -27.64 -2.86 -2.86
C VAL A 4 -28.19 -3.08 -1.44
N ASP A 5 -29.44 -2.68 -1.21
CA ASP A 5 -30.18 -2.84 0.06
C ASP A 5 -29.69 -2.02 1.28
N GLY A 6 -29.02 -0.89 1.05
CA GLY A 6 -28.56 -0.01 2.15
C GLY A 6 -27.37 -0.57 2.94
N THR A 7 -26.86 -1.73 2.54
CA THR A 7 -25.64 -2.31 3.08
C THR A 7 -24.44 -1.75 2.31
N PRO A 8 -23.39 -1.23 2.96
CA PRO A 8 -22.21 -0.78 2.24
C PRO A 8 -21.62 -1.93 1.42
N GLU A 9 -21.35 -1.66 0.14
CA GLU A 9 -20.78 -2.63 -0.79
C GLU A 9 -19.46 -3.19 -0.22
N ARG A 10 -19.42 -4.50 0.04
CA ARG A 10 -18.22 -5.18 0.52
C ARG A 10 -17.23 -5.34 -0.63
N ILE A 11 -16.30 -4.41 -0.74
CA ILE A 11 -15.24 -4.44 -1.76
C ILE A 11 -13.99 -5.07 -1.16
N ILE A 12 -13.55 -6.19 -1.74
CA ILE A 12 -12.23 -6.76 -1.44
C ILE A 12 -11.17 -5.85 -2.05
N ARG A 13 -10.33 -5.26 -1.20
CA ARG A 13 -9.29 -4.30 -1.61
C ARG A 13 -7.98 -4.96 -1.98
N ALA A 14 -7.60 -6.03 -1.29
CA ALA A 14 -6.34 -6.74 -1.45
C ALA A 14 -6.42 -8.16 -0.88
N GLN A 15 -5.53 -9.03 -1.34
CA GLN A 15 -5.33 -10.38 -0.80
C GLN A 15 -3.83 -10.66 -0.72
N LEU A 16 -3.34 -11.32 0.32
CA LEU A 16 -1.91 -11.59 0.48
C LEU A 16 -1.70 -13.00 1.00
N ASP A 17 -0.58 -13.59 0.60
CA ASP A 17 -0.09 -14.81 1.23
C ASP A 17 0.23 -14.54 2.70
N ARG A 18 0.05 -15.57 3.52
CA ARG A 18 0.20 -15.44 4.98
C ARG A 18 1.61 -15.02 5.39
N SER A 19 2.62 -15.44 4.63
CA SER A 19 4.02 -15.08 4.82
C SER A 19 4.25 -13.57 4.68
N LEU A 20 3.64 -12.94 3.66
CA LEU A 20 3.70 -11.49 3.46
C LEU A 20 2.85 -10.75 4.48
N TRP A 21 1.66 -11.27 4.83
CA TRP A 21 0.77 -10.62 5.79
C TRP A 21 1.39 -10.45 7.18
N THR A 22 2.10 -11.45 7.68
CA THR A 22 2.58 -11.49 9.07
C THR A 22 3.40 -10.23 9.47
N PRO A 23 4.47 -9.84 8.75
CA PRO A 23 5.22 -8.62 9.06
C PRO A 23 4.38 -7.35 8.89
N LEU A 24 3.51 -7.27 7.87
CA LEU A 24 2.64 -6.11 7.65
C LEU A 24 1.62 -5.95 8.79
N ALA A 25 1.10 -7.06 9.30
CA ALA A 25 0.19 -7.10 10.43
C ALA A 25 0.88 -6.56 11.68
N ASP A 26 2.13 -6.96 11.92
CA ASP A 26 2.88 -6.51 13.09
C ASP A 26 3.24 -5.02 13.05
N ILE A 27 3.67 -4.49 11.90
CA ILE A 27 3.95 -3.05 11.78
C ILE A 27 2.67 -2.21 11.87
N SER A 28 1.60 -2.61 11.18
CA SER A 28 0.34 -1.86 11.17
C SER A 28 -0.33 -1.90 12.55
N ARG A 29 -0.32 -3.05 13.26
CA ARG A 29 -0.79 -3.13 14.65
C ARG A 29 -0.04 -2.18 15.58
N ARG A 30 1.30 -2.10 15.46
CA ARG A 30 2.12 -1.24 16.31
C ARG A 30 1.79 0.24 16.10
N ASP A 31 1.77 0.69 14.84
CA ASP A 31 1.42 2.06 14.46
C ASP A 31 -0.01 2.43 14.93
N PHE A 32 -0.98 1.57 14.62
CA PHE A 32 -2.38 1.81 14.94
C PHE A 32 -2.61 1.82 16.45
N ASN A 33 -2.04 0.88 17.20
CA ASN A 33 -2.20 0.84 18.65
C ASN A 33 -1.50 2.01 19.35
N ALA A 34 -0.41 2.56 18.80
CA ALA A 34 0.19 3.77 19.34
C ALA A 34 -0.79 4.95 19.24
N ARG A 35 -1.46 5.10 18.09
CA ARG A 35 -2.45 6.16 17.84
C ARG A 35 -3.76 5.96 18.62
N LEU A 36 -4.23 4.72 18.75
CA LEU A 36 -5.39 4.40 19.59
C LEU A 36 -5.11 4.78 21.05
N ARG A 37 -3.94 4.45 21.59
CA ARG A 37 -3.57 4.85 22.95
C ARG A 37 -3.47 6.37 23.11
N ALA A 38 -2.88 7.06 22.14
CA ALA A 38 -2.79 8.53 22.14
C ALA A 38 -4.19 9.19 22.17
N THR A 39 -5.19 8.54 21.59
CA THR A 39 -6.60 8.98 21.58
C THR A 39 -7.45 8.34 22.68
N LYS A 40 -6.83 7.71 23.69
CA LYS A 40 -7.49 7.01 24.81
C LYS A 40 -8.45 5.88 24.39
N SER A 41 -8.27 5.35 23.19
CA SER A 41 -8.98 4.18 22.68
C SER A 41 -8.24 2.89 23.05
N SER A 42 -8.98 1.79 23.19
CA SER A 42 -8.39 0.49 23.50
C SER A 42 -7.55 -0.04 22.32
N PRO A 43 -6.34 -0.57 22.57
CA PRO A 43 -5.55 -1.21 21.52
C PRO A 43 -6.19 -2.53 21.06
N GLY A 44 -5.90 -2.92 19.82
CA GLY A 44 -6.40 -4.15 19.21
C GLY A 44 -5.30 -5.16 18.87
N THR A 45 -5.73 -6.34 18.44
CA THR A 45 -4.85 -7.36 17.83
C THR A 45 -5.55 -7.98 16.64
N TRP A 46 -4.77 -8.46 15.66
CA TRP A 46 -5.31 -9.15 14.50
C TRP A 46 -5.81 -10.54 14.88
N LYS A 47 -7.07 -10.82 14.55
CA LYS A 47 -7.68 -12.13 14.68
C LYS A 47 -7.81 -12.80 13.30
N PRO A 48 -7.87 -14.13 13.21
CA PRO A 48 -8.12 -14.82 11.94
C PRO A 48 -9.47 -14.50 11.30
N GLN A 49 -10.44 -14.04 12.10
CA GLN A 49 -11.78 -13.64 11.64
C GLN A 49 -11.80 -12.20 11.11
N GLU A 50 -12.99 -11.69 10.78
CA GLU A 50 -13.18 -10.28 10.41
C GLU A 50 -12.73 -9.36 11.55
N ASN A 51 -11.89 -8.37 11.23
CA ASN A 51 -11.44 -7.34 12.15
C ASN A 51 -12.01 -6.00 11.70
N VAL A 52 -12.75 -5.32 12.58
CA VAL A 52 -13.29 -3.99 12.30
C VAL A 52 -12.23 -2.95 12.60
N LEU A 53 -12.00 -2.04 11.65
CA LEU A 53 -11.08 -0.93 11.78
C LEU A 53 -11.83 0.39 11.62
N ASP A 54 -11.33 1.43 12.27
CA ASP A 54 -11.68 2.78 11.89
C ASP A 54 -11.39 2.99 10.39
N ARG A 55 -12.22 3.83 9.75
CA ARG A 55 -12.17 4.08 8.31
C ARG A 55 -10.79 4.58 7.86
N MET A 56 -10.10 5.42 8.63
CA MET A 56 -8.77 5.92 8.27
C MET A 56 -7.71 4.83 8.39
N LEU A 57 -7.74 4.04 9.46
CA LEU A 57 -6.81 2.92 9.65
C LEU A 57 -6.98 1.87 8.54
N GLY A 58 -8.22 1.60 8.13
CA GLY A 58 -8.49 0.71 6.99
C GLY A 58 -7.89 1.20 5.66
N LYS A 59 -7.90 2.52 5.41
CA LYS A 59 -7.26 3.10 4.22
C LYS A 59 -5.73 2.95 4.27
N GLU A 60 -5.13 3.22 5.42
CA GLU A 60 -3.69 3.11 5.59
C GLU A 60 -3.21 1.66 5.48
N LEU A 61 -3.99 0.70 5.99
CA LEU A 61 -3.73 -0.73 5.82
C LEU A 61 -3.83 -1.14 4.35
N ALA A 62 -4.80 -0.61 3.60
CA ALA A 62 -4.92 -0.89 2.17
C ALA A 62 -3.66 -0.47 1.41
N ILE A 63 -3.08 0.70 1.71
CA ILE A 63 -1.81 1.15 1.11
C ILE A 63 -0.69 0.15 1.37
N LEU A 64 -0.53 -0.28 2.63
CA LEU A 64 0.50 -1.23 3.02
C LEU A 64 0.33 -2.56 2.27
N MET A 65 -0.91 -3.07 2.18
CA MET A 65 -1.20 -4.31 1.47
C MET A 65 -0.95 -4.18 -0.04
N TRP A 66 -1.39 -3.08 -0.65
CA TRP A 66 -1.23 -2.82 -2.08
C TRP A 66 0.23 -2.73 -2.51
N ALA A 67 1.08 -2.16 -1.67
CA ALA A 67 2.52 -2.12 -1.89
C ALA A 67 3.15 -3.51 -1.78
N ALA A 68 2.68 -4.34 -0.85
CA ALA A 68 3.24 -5.66 -0.60
C ALA A 68 2.77 -6.76 -1.56
N GLU A 69 1.69 -6.55 -2.33
CA GLU A 69 1.14 -7.57 -3.23
C GLU A 69 2.14 -8.18 -4.22
N PRO A 70 3.00 -7.40 -4.92
CA PRO A 70 4.06 -7.95 -5.76
C PRO A 70 5.38 -8.22 -5.04
N ALA A 71 5.46 -7.95 -3.73
CA ALA A 71 6.73 -7.93 -3.03
C ALA A 71 7.28 -9.34 -2.79
N SER A 72 8.59 -9.48 -2.99
CA SER A 72 9.35 -10.61 -2.44
C SER A 72 9.57 -10.41 -0.94
N SER A 73 9.86 -11.48 -0.20
CA SER A 73 10.16 -11.38 1.24
C SER A 73 11.26 -10.37 1.57
N LYS A 74 12.22 -10.14 0.66
CA LYS A 74 13.31 -9.17 0.84
C LYS A 74 12.81 -7.72 0.88
N ALA A 75 11.78 -7.40 0.09
CA ALA A 75 11.27 -6.04 -0.07
C ALA A 75 10.28 -5.63 1.02
N ILE A 76 9.75 -6.61 1.76
CA ILE A 76 8.71 -6.37 2.78
C ILE A 76 9.22 -5.49 3.92
N ASP A 77 10.46 -5.68 4.35
CA ASP A 77 11.04 -4.89 5.45
C ASP A 77 11.16 -3.42 5.04
N THR A 78 11.69 -3.14 3.83
CA THR A 78 11.75 -1.79 3.26
C THR A 78 10.37 -1.17 3.13
N ILE A 79 9.36 -1.93 2.68
CA ILE A 79 7.98 -1.47 2.60
C ILE A 79 7.44 -1.08 3.97
N CYS A 80 7.67 -1.90 5.00
CA CYS A 80 7.23 -1.62 6.36
C CYS A 80 7.87 -0.35 6.91
N GLU A 81 9.19 -0.21 6.75
CA GLU A 81 9.96 0.94 7.20
C GLU A 81 9.46 2.22 6.53
N LYS A 82 9.40 2.25 5.19
CA LYS A 82 8.97 3.43 4.44
C LYS A 82 7.52 3.80 4.73
N TRP A 83 6.62 2.82 4.79
CA TRP A 83 5.24 3.07 5.15
C TRP A 83 5.11 3.66 6.56
N SER A 84 5.91 3.17 7.52
CA SER A 84 5.92 3.68 8.90
C SER A 84 6.46 5.11 9.00
N ALA A 85 7.38 5.49 8.11
CA ALA A 85 7.96 6.83 8.04
C ALA A 85 7.00 7.87 7.43
N LEU A 86 6.02 7.43 6.62
CA LEU A 86 4.99 8.31 6.08
C LEU A 86 4.07 8.84 7.18
N ARG A 87 3.75 10.13 7.09
CA ARG A 87 2.70 10.75 7.89
C ARG A 87 1.32 10.20 7.50
N PRO A 88 0.34 10.14 8.42
CA PRO A 88 -1.01 9.70 8.09
C PRO A 88 -1.63 10.42 6.89
N GLU A 89 -1.38 11.72 6.74
CA GLU A 89 -1.89 12.54 5.63
C GLU A 89 -1.32 12.09 4.28
N GLU A 90 -0.03 11.77 4.23
CA GLU A 90 0.62 11.24 3.02
C GLU A 90 0.04 9.87 2.65
N ARG A 91 -0.22 9.01 3.65
CA ARG A 91 -0.87 7.72 3.44
C ARG A 91 -2.30 7.90 2.90
N TRP A 92 -3.06 8.88 3.39
CA TRP A 92 -4.42 9.16 2.91
C TRP A 92 -4.44 9.77 1.51
N TRP A 93 -3.45 10.59 1.19
CA TRP A 93 -3.26 11.11 -0.16
C TRP A 93 -2.95 9.95 -1.13
N LEU A 94 -1.99 9.09 -0.80
CA LEU A 94 -1.68 7.89 -1.59
C LEU A 94 -2.91 6.99 -1.77
N TYR A 95 -3.72 6.81 -0.72
CA TYR A 95 -4.95 6.03 -0.81
C TYR A 95 -5.91 6.64 -1.82
N SER A 96 -6.09 7.96 -1.79
CA SER A 96 -7.01 8.66 -2.69
C SER A 96 -6.58 8.51 -4.15
N MET A 97 -5.29 8.71 -4.45
CA MET A 97 -4.73 8.53 -5.79
C MET A 97 -4.86 7.08 -6.27
N THR A 98 -4.53 6.12 -5.41
CA THR A 98 -4.54 4.70 -5.79
C THR A 98 -5.96 4.15 -5.94
N SER A 99 -6.87 4.50 -5.02
CA SER A 99 -8.24 3.98 -5.03
C SER A 99 -9.10 4.53 -6.15
N ALA A 100 -8.79 5.73 -6.67
CA ALA A 100 -9.46 6.32 -7.82
C ALA A 100 -9.24 5.49 -9.10
N GLU A 101 -8.04 4.93 -9.28
CA GLU A 101 -7.62 4.26 -10.52
C GLU A 101 -7.55 2.72 -10.40
N ALA A 102 -7.25 2.22 -9.20
CA ALA A 102 -6.84 0.84 -8.95
C ALA A 102 -7.21 0.35 -7.53
N GLY A 103 -8.44 0.63 -7.09
CA GLY A 103 -8.89 0.35 -5.72
C GLY A 103 -9.41 -1.07 -5.45
N GLY A 104 -9.56 -1.93 -6.46
CA GLY A 104 -10.08 -3.29 -6.32
C GLY A 104 -8.98 -4.35 -6.22
N VAL A 105 -9.35 -5.55 -5.78
CA VAL A 105 -8.43 -6.72 -5.74
C VAL A 105 -7.94 -7.14 -7.12
N GLY A 106 -8.68 -6.85 -8.20
CA GLY A 106 -8.29 -7.17 -9.58
C GLY A 106 -7.26 -6.22 -10.19
N ASP A 107 -6.97 -5.08 -9.55
CA ASP A 107 -6.13 -4.03 -10.13
C ASP A 107 -4.63 -4.21 -9.87
N ARG A 108 -4.19 -5.45 -9.65
CA ARG A 108 -2.81 -5.78 -9.27
C ARG A 108 -1.81 -5.36 -10.32
N ASN A 109 -0.62 -4.96 -9.88
CA ASN A 109 0.58 -4.77 -10.71
C ASN A 109 0.44 -3.78 -11.89
N ARG A 110 -0.52 -2.86 -11.85
CA ARG A 110 -0.72 -1.80 -12.86
C ARG A 110 -0.83 -0.41 -12.23
N GLY A 111 -0.52 0.61 -13.03
CA GLY A 111 -0.71 2.03 -12.68
C GLY A 111 -0.20 2.38 -11.27
N TRP A 112 -1.06 3.00 -10.47
CA TRP A 112 -0.75 3.40 -9.10
C TRP A 112 -0.38 2.25 -8.17
N ARG A 113 -0.86 1.01 -8.37
CA ARG A 113 -0.40 -0.14 -7.56
C ARG A 113 1.07 -0.44 -7.79
N LYS A 114 1.48 -0.41 -9.06
CA LYS A 114 2.89 -0.62 -9.44
C LYS A 114 3.76 0.53 -8.94
N ALA A 115 3.31 1.77 -9.11
CA ALA A 115 4.01 2.95 -8.60
C ALA A 115 4.18 2.90 -7.08
N LEU A 116 3.14 2.50 -6.35
CA LEU A 116 3.17 2.38 -4.89
C LEU A 116 4.17 1.33 -4.42
N PHE A 117 4.22 0.17 -5.10
CA PHE A 117 5.25 -0.82 -4.84
C PHE A 117 6.65 -0.23 -5.02
N TYR A 118 6.95 0.42 -6.15
CA TYR A 118 8.28 1.01 -6.38
C TYR A 118 8.63 2.08 -5.33
N ALA A 119 7.68 2.95 -4.99
CA ALA A 119 7.89 3.99 -4.00
C ALA A 119 8.28 3.42 -2.62
N LEU A 120 7.65 2.31 -2.22
CA LEU A 120 7.83 1.72 -0.89
C LEU A 120 8.84 0.58 -0.83
N SER A 121 9.28 0.02 -1.96
CA SER A 121 10.25 -1.10 -2.02
C SER A 121 11.59 -0.75 -2.66
N ASP A 122 11.75 0.47 -3.18
CA ASP A 122 12.85 0.84 -4.10
C ASP A 122 12.89 -0.01 -5.39
N GLY A 123 11.82 -0.73 -5.69
CA GLY A 123 11.76 -1.66 -6.81
C GLY A 123 12.47 -2.99 -6.58
N GLU A 124 12.97 -3.24 -5.37
CA GLU A 124 13.59 -4.51 -5.04
C GLU A 124 12.57 -5.66 -5.13
N GLY A 125 12.90 -6.71 -5.87
CA GLY A 125 12.07 -7.91 -5.97
C GLY A 125 11.08 -7.95 -7.14
N MET A 126 11.00 -6.90 -7.97
CA MET A 126 10.33 -7.02 -9.27
C MET A 126 11.33 -7.51 -10.32
N SER A 127 10.99 -8.60 -11.02
CA SER A 127 11.70 -8.99 -12.25
C SER A 127 11.49 -7.87 -13.27
N THR A 128 12.47 -6.97 -13.38
CA THR A 128 12.51 -6.00 -14.46
C THR A 128 13.09 -6.72 -15.67
N ALA A 129 12.25 -6.97 -16.68
CA ALA A 129 12.79 -7.20 -18.01
C ALA A 129 13.59 -5.94 -18.37
N SER A 130 14.90 -6.08 -18.53
CA SER A 130 15.77 -4.99 -18.96
C SER A 130 15.33 -4.56 -20.35
N VAL A 131 14.59 -3.46 -20.42
CA VAL A 131 14.31 -2.77 -21.68
C VAL A 131 15.66 -2.28 -22.17
N LYS A 132 16.20 -2.90 -23.21
CA LYS A 132 17.33 -2.35 -23.97
C LYS A 132 16.84 -1.05 -24.59
N ILE A 133 17.16 0.06 -23.93
CA ILE A 133 16.97 1.39 -24.52
C ILE A 133 17.95 1.44 -25.71
N PRO A 134 17.46 1.56 -26.96
CA PRO A 134 18.35 1.76 -28.09
C PRO A 134 19.20 3.00 -27.81
N GLU A 135 20.50 2.90 -28.00
CA GLU A 135 21.45 4.01 -27.89
C GLU A 135 21.20 4.97 -29.05
N ALA A 136 20.14 5.77 -28.94
CA ALA A 136 19.73 6.75 -29.93
C ALA A 136 20.16 8.14 -29.44
N GLU A 137 21.10 8.69 -30.22
CA GLU A 137 21.43 10.09 -30.45
C GLU A 137 21.32 11.07 -29.28
N THR A 138 22.46 11.66 -28.96
CA THR A 138 22.74 12.87 -28.19
C THR A 138 21.56 13.86 -28.05
N SER A 139 20.60 13.50 -27.19
CA SER A 139 20.18 14.29 -26.03
C SER A 139 20.09 15.81 -26.24
N GLU A 140 19.01 16.29 -26.89
CA GLU A 140 18.33 17.48 -26.37
C GLU A 140 17.56 17.08 -25.11
N ARG A 141 18.28 16.90 -24.00
CA ARG A 141 17.67 16.73 -22.69
C ARG A 141 17.03 18.07 -22.32
N MET A 142 15.71 18.17 -22.46
CA MET A 142 14.95 19.25 -21.83
C MET A 142 15.29 19.27 -20.34
N ARG A 143 15.97 20.33 -19.90
CA ARG A 143 16.26 20.57 -18.49
C ARG A 143 15.16 21.46 -17.94
N LEU A 144 14.33 20.91 -17.05
CA LEU A 144 13.40 21.69 -16.25
C LEU A 144 14.15 22.17 -15.01
N PHE A 145 14.28 23.48 -14.86
CA PHE A 145 14.71 24.10 -13.61
C PHE A 145 13.43 24.53 -12.89
N LEU A 146 13.20 23.96 -11.70
CA LEU A 146 12.09 24.31 -10.81
C LEU A 146 12.43 25.55 -9.99
#